data_AF-A0A1I1YDP5-F1
#
_entry.id   AF-A0A1I1YDP5-F1
#
_cell.length_a   1.000
_cell.length_b   1.000
_cell.length_c   1.000
_cell.angle_alpha   90.00
_cell.angle_beta   90.00
_cell.angle_gamma   90.00
#
_symmetry.space_group_name_H-M   'P 1'
#
loop_
_entity.id
_entity.type
_entity.pdbx_description
1 polymer ?
#
loop_
_entity_poly.entity_id
_entity_poly.type
_entity_poly.pdbx_seq_one_letter_code
_entity_poly.pdbx_strand_id
1 'polypeptide(L)'
;MSNTNHYLVDSKFEEGKLKYHFESVGKTKVIKVIDYSPLNIEYTKPVYNLGFADYDNERGELSDKSVSNNGDTYKVFNTVLTTIPLFFEEKPDGVILVQGSDSDSAYFDVCMLSCQRKCTDKCRKVGRRIKLYCRFINKYYSILNNDYVFKGGVQNNEGEMVMEDYQIGRFYSSIFVYKRK
;
A
#
# COMPACT_ATOMS: atom_id res chain seq x y z
N MET A 1 10.85 -0.51 18.32
CA MET A 1 11.66 -0.68 17.09
C MET A 1 12.56 0.54 16.94
N SER A 2 13.87 0.34 16.89
CA SER A 2 14.90 1.38 16.94
C SER A 2 14.98 2.18 15.62
N ASN A 3 14.85 3.51 15.73
CA ASN A 3 15.32 4.54 14.81
C ASN A 3 15.18 4.22 13.30
N THR A 4 13.95 4.03 12.83
CA THR A 4 13.69 3.90 11.39
C THR A 4 13.66 5.31 10.80
N ASN A 5 14.47 5.60 9.78
CA ASN A 5 14.39 6.89 9.08
C ASN A 5 13.02 7.00 8.39
N HIS A 6 12.11 7.77 9.00
CA HIS A 6 10.76 8.08 8.51
C HIS A 6 10.43 9.56 8.78
N TYR A 7 9.36 10.07 8.17
CA TYR A 7 8.83 11.40 8.48
C TYR A 7 7.86 11.31 9.67
N LEU A 8 7.69 12.42 10.39
CA LEU A 8 6.58 12.55 11.33
C LEU A 8 5.28 12.67 10.53
N VAL A 9 4.23 12.06 11.06
CA VAL A 9 2.90 12.04 10.43
C VAL A 9 1.89 12.75 11.33
N ASP A 10 1.07 13.59 10.72
CA ASP A 10 -0.05 14.24 11.37
C ASP A 10 -1.34 13.50 11.00
N SER A 11 -2.03 12.95 12.01
CA SER A 11 -3.31 12.27 11.81
C SER A 11 -4.44 13.29 11.65
N LYS A 12 -5.31 13.06 10.67
CA LYS A 12 -6.53 13.85 10.45
C LYS A 12 -7.70 12.93 10.13
N PHE A 13 -8.85 13.21 10.74
CA PHE A 13 -10.12 12.60 10.35
C PHE A 13 -10.84 13.54 9.38
N GLU A 14 -10.95 13.13 8.13
CA GLU A 14 -11.54 13.93 7.04
C GLU A 14 -12.52 13.06 6.27
N GLU A 15 -13.73 13.56 6.03
CA GLU A 15 -14.77 12.83 5.27
C GLU A 15 -15.06 11.42 5.83
N GLY A 16 -14.93 11.23 7.14
CA GLY A 16 -15.11 9.94 7.80
C GLY A 16 -13.95 8.95 7.59
N LYS A 17 -12.84 9.39 7.00
CA LYS A 17 -11.65 8.58 6.73
C LYS A 17 -10.51 8.96 7.66
N LEU A 18 -9.71 7.97 8.02
CA LEU A 18 -8.47 8.17 8.77
C LEU A 18 -7.35 8.44 7.77
N LYS A 19 -6.82 9.65 7.80
CA LYS A 19 -5.72 10.08 6.93
C LYS A 19 -4.51 10.49 7.77
N TYR A 20 -3.32 10.25 7.21
CA TYR A 20 -2.07 10.74 7.76
C TYR A 20 -1.36 11.60 6.73
N HIS A 21 -0.97 12.80 7.13
CA HIS A 21 -0.25 13.76 6.29
C HIS A 21 1.20 13.85 6.73
N PHE A 22 2.11 14.04 5.78
CA PHE A 22 3.50 14.38 6.10
C PHE A 22 4.16 15.17 4.97
N GLU A 23 5.13 16.01 5.32
CA GLU A 23 5.99 16.70 4.36
C GLU A 23 7.19 15.81 4.01
N SER A 24 7.24 15.34 2.76
CA SER A 24 8.41 14.65 2.20
C SER A 24 9.42 15.68 1.74
N VAL A 25 10.52 15.75 2.48
CA VAL A 25 11.65 16.64 2.21
C VAL A 25 12.77 15.84 1.56
N GLY A 26 12.87 15.94 0.24
CA GLY A 26 13.93 15.34 -0.56
C GLY A 26 14.64 16.43 -1.38
N LYS A 27 14.70 16.25 -2.70
CA LYS A 27 15.11 17.32 -3.63
C LYS A 27 14.16 18.52 -3.61
N THR A 28 12.87 18.24 -3.41
CA THR A 28 11.80 19.23 -3.24
C THR A 28 10.95 18.84 -2.03
N LYS A 29 10.11 19.78 -1.59
CA LYS A 29 9.09 19.53 -0.57
C LYS A 29 7.80 19.11 -1.26
N VAL A 30 7.25 17.97 -0.85
CA VAL A 30 5.98 17.44 -1.37
C VAL A 30 5.13 16.99 -0.18
N ILE A 31 3.90 17.49 -0.09
CA ILE A 31 2.94 17.00 0.91
C ILE A 31 2.42 15.65 0.41
N LYS A 32 2.40 14.67 1.29
CA LYS A 32 1.95 13.31 0.99
C LYS A 32 0.86 12.90 1.97
N VAL A 33 -0.06 12.09 1.46
CA VAL A 33 -1.23 11.63 2.20
C VAL A 33 -1.28 10.10 2.15
N ILE A 34 -1.48 9.51 3.32
CA ILE A 34 -1.81 8.09 3.49
C ILE A 34 -3.28 8.06 3.90
N ASP A 35 -4.11 7.38 3.12
CA ASP A 35 -5.57 7.34 3.31
C ASP A 35 -6.01 5.89 3.58
N TYR A 36 -6.60 5.65 4.74
CA TYR A 36 -7.27 4.40 5.06
C TYR A 36 -8.76 4.51 4.71
N SER A 37 -9.08 4.22 3.45
CA SER A 37 -10.44 4.33 2.93
C SER A 37 -11.22 3.02 3.10
N PRO A 38 -12.40 3.03 3.72
CA PRO A 38 -13.22 1.82 3.85
C PRO A 38 -13.66 1.32 2.47
N LEU A 39 -13.66 0.00 2.31
CA LEU A 39 -14.20 -0.68 1.13
C LEU A 39 -15.57 -1.24 1.47
N ASN A 40 -16.55 -0.94 0.62
CA ASN A 40 -17.90 -1.49 0.71
C ASN A 40 -17.94 -2.90 0.12
N ILE A 41 -17.22 -3.83 0.74
CA ILE A 41 -17.21 -5.25 0.38
C ILE A 41 -17.83 -6.06 1.52
N GLU A 42 -18.66 -7.04 1.16
CA GLU A 42 -19.24 -7.96 2.13
C GLU A 42 -18.14 -8.90 2.63
N TYR A 43 -17.70 -8.68 3.87
CA TYR A 43 -16.67 -9.47 4.51
C TYR A 43 -16.92 -9.54 6.01
N THR A 44 -16.33 -10.54 6.68
CA THR A 44 -16.54 -10.76 8.13
C THR A 44 -16.05 -9.59 9.00
N LYS A 45 -15.21 -8.71 8.46
CA LYS A 45 -14.63 -7.55 9.13
C LYS A 45 -14.56 -6.36 8.17
N PRO A 46 -14.65 -5.11 8.66
CA PRO A 46 -14.46 -3.92 7.82
C PRO A 46 -13.07 -3.91 7.18
N VAL A 47 -13.01 -3.76 5.86
CA VAL A 47 -11.76 -3.73 5.08
C VAL A 47 -11.45 -2.31 4.65
N TYR A 48 -10.20 -1.90 4.77
CA TYR A 48 -9.73 -0.57 4.45
C TYR A 48 -8.58 -0.66 3.44
N ASN A 49 -8.70 0.05 2.32
CA ASN A 49 -7.60 0.20 1.37
C ASN A 49 -6.52 1.14 1.96
N LEU A 50 -5.27 0.69 1.94
CA LEU A 50 -4.10 1.54 2.23
C LEU A 50 -3.74 2.36 0.98
N GLY A 51 -4.31 3.55 0.86
CA GLY A 51 -4.00 4.52 -0.18
C GLY A 51 -2.77 5.36 0.15
N PHE A 52 -2.02 5.73 -0.88
CA PHE A 52 -0.87 6.64 -0.77
C PHE A 52 -0.77 7.53 -2.01
N ALA A 53 -0.75 8.84 -1.81
CA ALA A 53 -0.74 9.84 -2.88
C ALA A 53 0.08 11.08 -2.50
N ASP A 54 0.53 11.82 -3.52
CA ASP A 54 0.98 13.19 -3.36
C ASP A 54 -0.24 14.11 -3.28
N TYR A 55 -0.16 15.15 -2.47
CA TYR A 55 -1.17 16.19 -2.37
C TYR A 55 -0.70 17.43 -3.15
N ASP A 56 -1.48 17.80 -4.15
CA ASP A 56 -1.29 19.03 -4.91
C ASP A 56 -1.93 20.19 -4.16
N ASN A 57 -1.11 21.04 -3.53
CA ASN A 57 -1.58 22.20 -2.78
C ASN A 57 -2.27 23.25 -3.67
N GLU A 58 -1.92 23.34 -4.96
CA GLU A 58 -2.49 24.35 -5.86
C GLU A 58 -3.90 23.96 -6.30
N ARG A 59 -4.14 22.66 -6.46
CA ARG A 59 -5.43 22.11 -6.92
C ARG A 59 -6.32 21.57 -5.80
N GLY A 60 -5.73 21.30 -4.63
CA GLY A 60 -6.42 20.58 -3.55
C GLY A 60 -6.70 19.12 -3.91
N GLU A 61 -5.93 18.53 -4.83
CA GLU A 61 -6.19 17.20 -5.40
C GLU A 61 -5.13 16.18 -4.93
N LEU A 62 -5.56 14.92 -4.79
CA LEU A 62 -4.65 13.79 -4.55
C LEU A 62 -4.21 13.17 -5.88
N SER A 63 -2.91 12.91 -6.02
CA SER A 63 -2.32 12.23 -7.17
C SER A 63 -1.52 11.01 -6.74
N ASP A 64 -2.02 9.80 -7.04
CA ASP A 64 -1.37 8.51 -6.75
C ASP A 64 -0.43 8.02 -7.88
N LYS A 65 -0.45 8.75 -9.01
CA LYS A 65 0.31 8.49 -10.23
C LYS A 65 1.54 9.39 -10.38
N SER A 66 1.67 10.44 -9.57
CA SER A 66 2.83 11.33 -9.62
C SER A 66 4.13 10.57 -9.32
N VAL A 67 5.18 10.91 -10.07
CA VAL A 67 6.53 10.42 -9.82
C VAL A 67 7.41 11.64 -9.58
N SER A 68 7.57 12.01 -8.31
CA SER A 68 8.32 13.22 -7.93
C SER A 68 9.85 13.06 -8.08
N ASN A 69 10.36 11.82 -8.14
CA ASN A 69 11.81 11.53 -8.16
C ASN A 69 12.57 12.23 -7.01
N ASN A 70 11.93 12.35 -5.85
CA ASN A 70 12.37 13.18 -4.74
C ASN A 70 13.60 12.63 -3.98
N GLY A 71 14.04 11.40 -4.29
CA GLY A 71 15.28 10.81 -3.74
C GLY A 71 15.13 10.18 -2.36
N ASP A 72 13.92 10.12 -1.82
CA ASP A 72 13.61 9.71 -0.45
C ASP A 72 12.67 8.49 -0.36
N THR A 73 12.58 7.71 -1.44
CA THR A 73 11.59 6.62 -1.59
C THR A 73 11.56 5.63 -0.42
N TYR A 74 12.72 5.24 0.13
CA TYR A 74 12.76 4.34 1.29
C TYR A 74 12.24 5.00 2.57
N LYS A 75 12.53 6.29 2.79
CA LYS A 75 12.02 7.05 3.94
C LYS A 75 10.51 7.22 3.85
N VAL A 76 10.00 7.54 2.66
CA VAL A 76 8.56 7.58 2.35
C VAL A 76 7.92 6.22 2.62
N PHE A 77 8.48 5.14 2.08
CA PHE A 77 7.96 3.78 2.30
C PHE A 77 7.90 3.41 3.78
N ASN A 78 8.98 3.67 4.55
CA ASN A 78 8.99 3.44 5.99
C ASN A 78 7.91 4.28 6.71
N THR A 79 7.71 5.53 6.28
CA THR A 79 6.67 6.41 6.84
C THR A 79 5.27 5.85 6.60
N VAL A 80 5.00 5.28 5.42
CA VAL A 80 3.74 4.58 5.16
C VAL A 80 3.56 3.42 6.14
N LEU A 81 4.59 2.58 6.28
CA LEU A 81 4.54 1.42 7.17
C LEU A 81 4.37 1.79 8.66
N THR A 82 4.91 2.93 9.11
CA THR A 82 4.75 3.38 10.51
C THR A 82 3.31 3.75 10.86
N THR A 83 2.44 3.99 9.88
CA THR A 83 1.01 4.27 10.13
C THR A 83 0.17 3.02 10.37
N ILE A 84 0.66 1.83 10.03
CA ILE A 84 -0.08 0.56 10.23
C ILE A 84 -0.45 0.32 11.70
N PRO A 85 0.48 0.41 12.68
CA PRO A 85 0.12 0.27 14.09
C PRO A 85 -0.87 1.35 14.54
N LEU A 86 -0.68 2.60 14.11
CA LEU A 86 -1.57 3.73 14.43
C LEU A 86 -2.99 3.49 13.91
N PHE A 87 -3.13 2.96 12.69
CA PHE A 87 -4.43 2.57 12.14
C PHE A 87 -5.13 1.56 13.05
N PHE A 88 -4.41 0.55 13.54
CA PHE A 88 -5.00 -0.48 14.39
C PHE A 88 -5.18 -0.07 15.86
N GLU A 89 -4.70 1.10 16.28
CA GLU A 89 -5.12 1.74 17.54
C GLU A 89 -6.52 2.34 17.37
N GLU A 90 -6.77 2.99 16.24
CA GLU A 90 -8.07 3.61 15.90
C GLU A 90 -9.13 2.61 15.42
N LYS A 91 -8.71 1.54 14.72
CA LYS A 91 -9.57 0.51 14.12
C LYS A 91 -9.08 -0.90 14.49
N PRO A 92 -9.18 -1.33 15.76
CA PRO A 92 -8.62 -2.60 16.22
C PRO A 92 -9.14 -3.85 15.49
N ASP A 93 -10.40 -3.84 15.05
CA ASP A 93 -11.02 -4.95 14.31
C ASP A 93 -10.97 -4.78 12.78
N GLY A 94 -10.38 -3.70 12.28
CA GLY A 94 -10.24 -3.46 10.85
C GLY A 94 -9.30 -4.46 10.16
N VAL A 95 -9.39 -4.54 8.84
CA VAL A 95 -8.44 -5.26 7.98
C VAL A 95 -7.84 -4.28 7.00
N ILE A 96 -6.51 -4.22 6.91
CA ILE A 96 -5.84 -3.39 5.90
C ILE A 96 -5.67 -4.20 4.63
N LEU A 97 -6.20 -3.72 3.51
CA LEU A 97 -5.88 -4.18 2.17
C LEU A 97 -4.71 -3.38 1.61
N VAL A 98 -3.63 -4.08 1.26
CA VAL A 98 -2.47 -3.52 0.59
C VAL A 98 -2.43 -4.04 -0.85
N GLN A 99 -2.51 -3.11 -1.80
CA GLN A 99 -2.41 -3.37 -3.23
C GLN A 99 -1.48 -2.35 -3.88
N GLY A 100 -0.85 -2.74 -4.98
CA GLY A 100 -0.15 -1.78 -5.83
C GLY A 100 -1.11 -1.16 -6.83
N SER A 101 -1.06 0.16 -7.05
CA SER A 101 -1.79 0.78 -8.18
C SER A 101 -1.28 0.32 -9.56
N ASP A 102 -0.19 -0.44 -9.59
CA ASP A 102 0.34 -1.15 -10.75
C ASP A 102 -0.12 -2.61 -10.85
N SER A 103 -1.14 -3.00 -10.08
CA SER A 103 -1.65 -4.38 -9.99
C SER A 103 -3.04 -4.56 -10.62
N ASP A 104 -3.65 -3.47 -11.10
CA ASP A 104 -4.94 -3.46 -11.81
C ASP A 104 -4.79 -3.93 -13.28
N SER A 105 -5.78 -4.64 -13.82
CA SER A 105 -5.84 -5.03 -15.22
C SER A 105 -5.82 -3.81 -16.15
N ALA A 106 -6.50 -2.72 -15.77
CA ALA A 106 -6.46 -1.47 -16.52
C ALA A 106 -5.02 -0.90 -16.61
N TYR A 107 -4.19 -1.12 -15.59
CA TYR A 107 -2.79 -0.71 -15.63
C TYR A 107 -1.96 -1.55 -16.62
N PHE A 108 -2.28 -2.83 -16.79
CA PHE A 108 -1.60 -3.68 -17.78
C PHE A 108 -1.78 -3.12 -19.20
N ASP A 109 -3.02 -2.82 -19.60
CA ASP A 109 -3.31 -2.30 -20.94
C ASP A 109 -2.60 -0.96 -21.19
N VAL A 110 -2.72 -0.03 -20.24
CA VAL A 110 -2.03 1.27 -20.31
C VAL A 110 -0.50 1.09 -20.33
N CYS A 111 0.04 0.15 -19.55
CA CYS A 111 1.47 -0.15 -19.55
C CYS A 111 1.94 -0.65 -20.91
N MET A 112 1.20 -1.58 -21.53
CA MET A 112 1.57 -2.19 -22.80
C MET A 112 1.54 -1.16 -23.94
N LEU A 113 0.50 -0.32 -24.00
CA LEU A 113 0.38 0.76 -24.98
C LEU A 113 1.50 1.79 -24.90
N SER A 114 1.95 2.11 -23.69
CA SER A 114 3.02 3.09 -23.43
C SER A 114 4.41 2.46 -23.20
N CYS A 115 4.59 1.18 -23.52
CA CYS A 115 5.78 0.43 -23.13
C CYS A 115 7.01 0.78 -23.98
N GLN A 116 7.87 1.65 -23.46
CA GLN A 116 9.18 1.97 -24.05
C GLN A 116 10.12 0.75 -24.18
N ARG A 117 9.90 -0.30 -23.39
CA ARG A 117 10.74 -1.52 -23.40
C ARG A 117 10.26 -2.59 -24.39
N LYS A 118 9.22 -2.31 -25.19
CA LYS A 118 8.65 -3.24 -26.18
C LYS A 118 8.36 -4.62 -25.60
N CYS A 119 7.74 -4.67 -24.42
CA CYS A 119 7.26 -5.93 -23.86
C CYS A 119 6.21 -6.53 -24.79
N THR A 120 6.24 -7.86 -25.00
CA THR A 120 5.31 -8.57 -25.88
C THR A 120 4.16 -9.17 -25.10
N ASP A 121 4.47 -10.01 -24.11
CA ASP A 121 3.45 -10.85 -23.46
C ASP A 121 3.24 -10.50 -21.97
N LYS A 122 4.18 -9.75 -21.38
CA LYS A 122 4.16 -9.37 -19.95
C LYS A 122 4.77 -7.99 -19.71
N CYS A 123 4.04 -7.10 -19.03
CA CYS A 123 4.59 -5.82 -18.58
C CYS A 123 5.46 -6.01 -17.32
N ARG A 124 6.77 -5.73 -17.42
CA ARG A 124 7.71 -5.79 -16.26
C ARG A 124 7.43 -4.74 -15.17
N LYS A 125 6.54 -3.79 -15.41
CA LYS A 125 6.12 -2.76 -14.43
C LYS A 125 4.95 -3.21 -13.56
N VAL A 126 4.17 -4.20 -14.00
CA VAL A 126 3.03 -4.72 -13.25
C VAL A 126 3.48 -5.38 -11.95
N GLY A 127 2.77 -5.05 -10.87
CA GLY A 127 2.95 -5.60 -9.53
C GLY A 127 4.33 -5.34 -8.92
N ARG A 128 5.03 -4.26 -9.29
CA ARG A 128 6.28 -3.86 -8.62
C ARG A 128 6.01 -3.34 -7.22
N ARG A 129 4.94 -2.57 -7.03
CA ARG A 129 4.56 -2.01 -5.72
C ARG A 129 4.19 -3.13 -4.75
N ILE A 130 3.32 -4.08 -5.17
CA ILE A 130 2.99 -5.23 -4.31
C ILE A 130 4.20 -6.10 -3.97
N LYS A 131 5.13 -6.30 -4.93
CA LYS A 131 6.40 -7.00 -4.67
C LYS A 131 7.26 -6.32 -3.61
N LEU A 132 7.23 -4.98 -3.49
CA LEU A 132 7.96 -4.27 -2.45
C LEU A 132 7.39 -4.59 -1.06
N TYR A 133 6.06 -4.57 -0.92
CA TYR A 133 5.38 -4.95 0.33
C TYR A 133 5.64 -6.42 0.69
N CYS A 134 5.51 -7.35 -0.26
CA CYS A 134 5.84 -8.76 -0.03
C CYS A 134 7.30 -8.96 0.40
N ARG A 135 8.26 -8.25 -0.22
CA ARG A 135 9.68 -8.32 0.19
C ARG A 135 9.90 -7.81 1.59
N PHE A 136 9.23 -6.73 1.98
CA PHE A 136 9.29 -6.22 3.36
C PHE A 136 8.75 -7.24 4.35
N ILE A 137 7.56 -7.79 4.10
CA ILE A 137 6.95 -8.81 4.96
C ILE A 137 7.86 -10.04 5.04
N ASN A 138 8.31 -10.59 3.91
CA ASN A 138 9.20 -11.75 3.90
C ASN A 138 10.49 -11.51 4.71
N LYS A 139 11.07 -10.31 4.63
CA LYS A 139 12.29 -9.95 5.36
C LYS A 139 12.07 -9.88 6.88
N TYR A 140 10.90 -9.41 7.32
CA TYR A 140 10.60 -9.14 8.72
C TYR A 140 9.52 -10.07 9.30
N TYR A 141 9.20 -11.16 8.62
CA TYR A 141 8.03 -12.00 8.91
C TYR A 141 8.03 -12.53 10.34
N SER A 142 9.17 -13.01 10.84
CA SER A 142 9.28 -13.57 12.20
C SER A 142 8.93 -12.57 13.31
N ILE A 143 9.16 -11.27 13.06
CA ILE A 143 8.85 -10.20 14.01
C ILE A 143 7.40 -9.73 13.80
N LEU A 144 7.04 -9.45 12.55
CA LEU A 144 5.70 -8.94 12.21
C LEU A 144 4.59 -9.94 12.56
N ASN A 145 4.86 -11.24 12.43
CA ASN A 145 3.88 -12.29 12.74
C ASN A 145 3.56 -12.40 14.24
N ASN A 146 4.27 -11.69 15.12
CA ASN A 146 3.90 -11.60 16.54
C ASN A 146 2.67 -10.70 16.74
N ASP A 147 2.57 -9.63 15.95
CA ASP A 147 1.53 -8.59 16.11
C ASP A 147 0.44 -8.70 15.03
N TYR A 148 0.75 -9.32 13.88
CA TYR A 148 -0.12 -9.34 12.72
C TYR A 148 -0.31 -10.74 12.14
N VAL A 149 -1.48 -10.96 11.53
CA VAL A 149 -1.74 -12.08 10.62
C VAL A 149 -1.80 -11.54 9.21
N PHE A 150 -1.14 -12.22 8.28
CA PHE A 150 -1.14 -11.88 6.86
C PHE A 150 -1.93 -12.94 6.08
N LYS A 151 -2.85 -12.49 5.23
CA LYS A 151 -3.43 -13.30 4.15
C LYS A 151 -3.04 -12.69 2.81
N GLY A 152 -2.87 -13.54 1.81
CA GLY A 152 -2.55 -13.13 0.46
C GLY A 152 -3.74 -13.29 -0.47
N GLY A 153 -3.95 -12.31 -1.35
CA GLY A 153 -4.92 -12.42 -2.44
C GLY A 153 -4.26 -13.00 -3.70
N VAL A 154 -4.89 -14.02 -4.26
CA VAL A 154 -4.54 -14.61 -5.56
C VAL A 154 -5.78 -14.69 -6.44
N GLN A 155 -5.61 -14.67 -7.76
CA GLN A 155 -6.72 -14.96 -8.67
C GLN A 155 -6.89 -16.46 -8.82
N ASN A 156 -8.12 -16.96 -8.70
CA ASN A 156 -8.46 -18.33 -9.04
C ASN A 156 -8.54 -18.50 -10.58
N ASN A 157 -8.83 -19.73 -11.04
CA ASN A 157 -8.93 -20.03 -12.48
C ASN A 157 -10.08 -19.27 -13.19
N GLU A 158 -11.03 -18.75 -12.43
CA GLU A 158 -12.19 -17.98 -12.91
C GLU A 158 -11.93 -16.46 -12.86
N GLY A 159 -10.74 -16.04 -12.44
CA GLY A 159 -10.32 -14.64 -12.33
C GLY A 159 -10.80 -13.95 -11.05
N GLU A 160 -11.48 -14.66 -10.16
CA GLU A 160 -11.95 -14.11 -8.90
C GLU A 160 -10.81 -14.02 -7.88
N MET A 161 -10.82 -12.97 -7.05
CA MET A 161 -9.87 -12.85 -5.96
C MET A 161 -10.25 -13.81 -4.83
N VAL A 162 -9.36 -14.74 -4.52
CA VAL A 162 -9.45 -15.62 -3.35
C VAL A 162 -8.36 -15.28 -2.35
N MET A 163 -8.69 -15.39 -1.06
CA MET A 163 -7.74 -15.18 0.03
C MET A 163 -7.23 -16.51 0.57
N GLU A 164 -5.92 -16.58 0.79
CA GLU A 164 -5.25 -17.71 1.43
C GLU A 164 -4.27 -17.23 2.50
N ASP A 165 -3.79 -18.14 3.35
CA ASP A 165 -2.78 -17.80 4.35
C ASP A 165 -1.45 -17.42 3.70
N TYR A 166 -0.83 -16.35 4.19
CA TYR A 166 0.39 -15.83 3.58
C TYR A 166 1.58 -16.77 3.79
N GLN A 167 2.03 -17.37 2.69
CA GLN A 167 3.27 -18.15 2.57
C GLN A 167 4.45 -17.29 2.10
N ILE A 168 5.56 -17.33 2.84
CA ILE A 168 6.80 -16.64 2.48
C ILE A 168 7.29 -17.13 1.11
N GLY A 169 7.68 -16.19 0.24
CA GLY A 169 8.22 -16.49 -1.09
C GLY A 169 7.16 -16.71 -2.18
N ARG A 170 5.88 -16.88 -1.82
CA ARG A 170 4.77 -16.91 -2.78
C ARG A 170 4.42 -15.50 -3.27
N PHE A 171 3.98 -15.40 -4.52
CA PHE A 171 3.52 -14.14 -5.09
C PHE A 171 2.03 -13.94 -4.79
N TYR A 172 1.69 -12.71 -4.41
CA TYR A 172 0.31 -12.28 -4.16
C TYR A 172 0.04 -10.96 -4.90
N SER A 173 -1.17 -10.80 -5.41
CA SER A 173 -1.63 -9.55 -6.05
C SER A 173 -2.10 -8.53 -5.01
N SER A 174 -2.48 -8.99 -3.83
CA SER A 174 -2.85 -8.17 -2.67
C SER A 174 -2.44 -8.83 -1.35
N ILE A 175 -2.35 -8.03 -0.30
CA ILE A 175 -2.08 -8.52 1.06
C ILE A 175 -3.15 -7.96 1.98
N PHE A 176 -3.74 -8.82 2.80
CA PHE A 176 -4.65 -8.47 3.86
C PHE A 176 -3.92 -8.58 5.19
N VAL A 177 -3.89 -7.50 5.96
CA VAL A 177 -3.23 -7.42 7.26
C VAL A 177 -4.30 -7.34 8.34
N TYR A 178 -4.21 -8.24 9.31
CA TYR A 178 -5.06 -8.29 10.49
C TYR A 178 -4.19 -8.08 11.72
N LYS A 179 -4.68 -7.36 12.72
CA LYS A 179 -4.05 -7.32 14.05
C LYS A 179 -4.35 -8.63 14.80
N ARG A 180 -3.33 -9.21 15.42
CA ARG A 180 -3.50 -10.30 16.37
C ARG A 180 -4.12 -9.75 17.66
N LYS A 181 -5.04 -10.52 18.24
CA LYS A 181 -5.61 -10.23 19.56
C LYS A 181 -4.70 -10.77 20.64
#